data_AF-A0A1R1BEU1-F1
#
_entry.id   AF-A0A1R1BEU1-F1
#
_cell.length_a   1.000
_cell.length_b   1.000
_cell.length_c   1.000
_cell.angle_alpha   90.00
_cell.angle_beta   90.00
_cell.angle_gamma   90.00
#
_symmetry.space_group_name_H-M   'P 1'
#
loop_
_entity.id
_entity.type
_entity.pdbx_description
1 polymer ?
#
loop_
_entity_poly.entity_id
_entity_poly.type
_entity_poly.pdbx_seq_one_letter_code
_entity_poly.pdbx_strand_id
1 'polypeptide(L)' 'MNPYLAEGTATYYQATLLTKVNMYGELWTHGQALQILIGQEVHHRGQMTVLTRQAGLRVPVYSGLLAKNGPRWAWNLL' A
#
# COMPACT_ATOMS: atom_id res chain seq x y z
N MET A 1 -20.30 19.39 6.04
CA MET A 1 -20.01 17.97 6.27
C MET A 1 -20.79 17.54 7.50
N ASN A 2 -21.63 16.50 7.41
CA ASN A 2 -22.55 16.10 8.48
C ASN A 2 -21.78 15.40 9.62
N PRO A 3 -21.79 15.92 10.87
CA PRO A 3 -20.98 15.39 11.97
C PRO A 3 -21.40 13.99 12.47
N TYR A 4 -22.60 13.51 12.15
CA TYR A 4 -23.10 12.20 12.61
C TYR A 4 -22.59 11.00 11.81
N LEU A 5 -21.94 11.22 10.65
CA LEU A 5 -21.39 10.14 9.82
C LEU A 5 -19.94 9.79 10.19
N ALA A 6 -19.25 10.64 10.96
CA ALA A 6 -17.81 10.49 11.20
C ALA A 6 -17.46 9.32 12.13
N GLU A 7 -18.27 9.08 13.16
CA GLU A 7 -17.98 8.03 14.15
C GLU A 7 -18.30 6.63 13.63
N GLY A 8 -19.48 6.42 13.02
CA GLY A 8 -19.89 5.11 12.51
C GLY A 8 -19.06 4.62 11.31
N THR A 9 -18.52 5.53 10.49
CA THR A 9 -17.72 5.17 9.31
C THR A 9 -16.31 4.72 9.67
N ALA A 10 -15.70 5.31 10.70
CA ALA A 10 -14.39 4.91 11.18
C ALA A 10 -14.41 3.49 11.76
N THR A 11 -15.44 3.14 12.53
CA THR A 11 -15.62 1.79 13.08
C THR A 11 -15.90 0.76 11.97
N TYR A 12 -16.75 1.11 10.99
CA TYR A 12 -17.01 0.27 9.83
C TYR A 12 -15.73 0.00 9.00
N TYR A 13 -14.92 1.04 8.78
CA TYR A 13 -13.65 0.94 8.06
C TYR A 13 -12.65 0.04 8.79
N GLN A 14 -12.50 0.22 10.11
CA GLN A 14 -11.65 -0.63 10.94
C GLN A 14 -12.09 -2.10 10.90
N ALA A 15 -13.39 -2.36 11.04
CA ALA A 15 -13.94 -3.72 10.95
C ALA A 15 -13.69 -4.35 9.57
N THR A 16 -13.78 -3.54 8.50
CA THR A 16 -13.55 -4.01 7.13
C THR A 16 -12.09 -4.43 6.90
N LEU A 17 -11.12 -3.75 7.52
CA LEU A 17 -9.70 -4.12 7.41
C LEU A 17 -9.37 -5.49 8.02
N LEU A 18 -10.18 -5.97 8.97
CA LEU A 18 -10.02 -7.27 9.61
C LEU A 18 -10.74 -8.40 8.86
N THR A 19 -11.61 -8.07 7.89
CA THR A 19 -12.31 -9.06 7.06
C THR A 19 -11.31 -9.84 6.22
N LYS A 20 -11.50 -11.16 6.15
CA LYS A 20 -10.61 -12.06 5.40
C LYS A 20 -11.13 -12.32 3.99
N VAL A 21 -10.20 -12.35 3.04
CA VAL A 21 -10.42 -12.68 1.63
C VAL A 21 -9.43 -13.77 1.21
N ASN A 22 -9.85 -14.67 0.32
CA ASN A 22 -8.95 -15.66 -0.26
C ASN A 22 -8.07 -14.97 -1.32
N MET A 23 -6.78 -14.91 -1.05
CA MET A 23 -5.73 -14.39 -1.91
C MET A 23 -4.77 -15.53 -2.21
N TYR A 24 -4.72 -15.98 -3.46
CA TYR A 24 -3.78 -17.01 -3.93
C TYR A 24 -3.82 -18.32 -3.14
N GLY A 25 -4.99 -18.71 -2.61
CA GLY A 25 -5.16 -19.92 -1.80
C GLY A 25 -4.98 -19.71 -0.29
N GLU A 26 -4.64 -18.50 0.15
CA GLU A 26 -4.48 -18.14 1.55
C GLU A 26 -5.56 -17.13 2.00
N LEU A 27 -5.97 -17.17 3.27
CA LEU A 27 -6.90 -16.19 3.81
C LEU A 27 -6.16 -14.99 4.40
N TRP A 28 -6.22 -13.85 3.72
CA TRP A 28 -5.59 -12.60 4.15
C TRP A 28 -6.63 -11.61 4.64
N THR A 29 -6.31 -10.81 5.65
CA THR A 29 -7.16 -9.66 5.98
C THR A 29 -7.06 -8.61 4.88
N HIS A 30 -8.12 -7.83 4.66
CA HIS A 30 -8.05 -6.69 3.74
C HIS A 30 -6.91 -5.73 4.09
N GLY A 31 -6.62 -5.53 5.38
CA GLY A 31 -5.49 -4.73 5.82
C GLY A 31 -4.15 -5.30 5.38
N GLN A 32 -3.95 -6.63 5.45
CA GLN A 32 -2.75 -7.29 4.94
C GLN A 32 -2.63 -7.13 3.43
N ALA A 33 -3.69 -7.42 2.69
CA ALA A 33 -3.70 -7.28 1.23
C ALA A 33 -3.40 -5.85 0.79
N LEU A 34 -4.02 -4.85 1.44
CA LEU A 34 -3.80 -3.44 1.15
C LEU A 34 -2.35 -3.02 1.40
N GLN A 35 -1.75 -3.44 2.51
CA GLN A 35 -0.34 -3.12 2.81
C GLN A 35 0.61 -3.72 1.78
N ILE A 36 0.36 -4.96 1.33
CA ILE A 36 1.13 -5.62 0.27
C ILE A 36 1.03 -4.83 -1.03
N LEU A 37 -0.18 -4.49 -1.46
CA LEU A 37 -0.42 -3.75 -2.71
C LEU A 37 0.24 -2.37 -2.70
N ILE A 38 0.15 -1.65 -1.57
CA ILE A 38 0.86 -0.36 -1.41
C ILE A 38 2.37 -0.55 -1.55
N GLY A 39 2.94 -1.58 -0.90
CA GLY A 39 4.37 -1.90 -1.01
C GLY A 39 4.79 -2.23 -2.45
N GLN A 40 3.99 -3.02 -3.16
CA GLN A 40 4.22 -3.39 -4.56
C GLN A 40 4.17 -2.17 -5.49
N GLU A 41 3.19 -1.29 -5.30
CA GLU A 41 3.08 -0.04 -6.07
C GLU A 41 4.28 0.88 -5.82
N VAL A 42 4.69 1.04 -4.55
CA VAL A 42 5.89 1.82 -4.20
C VAL A 42 7.14 1.22 -4.83
N HIS A 43 7.26 -0.10 -4.83
CA HIS A 43 8.37 -0.81 -5.47
C HIS A 43 8.45 -0.52 -6.97
N HIS A 44 7.35 -0.72 -7.71
CA HIS A 44 7.30 -0.44 -9.16
C HIS A 44 7.46 1.06 -9.47
N ARG A 45 6.91 1.96 -8.63
CA ARG A 45 7.18 3.40 -8.76
C ARG A 45 8.66 3.72 -8.60
N GLY A 46 9.34 3.05 -7.67
CA GLY A 46 10.80 3.11 -7.51
C GLY A 46 11.53 2.72 -8.80
N GLN A 47 11.16 1.58 -9.40
CA GLN A 47 11.70 1.12 -10.70
C GLN A 47 11.47 2.17 -11.80
N MET A 48 10.25 2.72 -11.90
CA MET A 48 9.92 3.76 -12.88
C MET A 48 10.75 5.03 -12.71
N THR A 49 11.15 5.38 -11.48
CA THR A 49 12.05 6.54 -11.29
C THR A 49 13.44 6.32 -11.86
N VAL A 50 13.93 5.07 -11.92
CA VAL A 50 15.22 4.74 -12.55
C VAL A 50 15.09 4.86 -14.07
N LEU A 51 14.06 4.23 -14.64
CA LEU A 51 13.78 4.28 -16.08
C LEU A 51 13.56 5.72 -16.57
N THR A 52 12.83 6.53 -15.80
CA THR A 52 12.59 7.95 -16.11
C THR A 52 13.91 8.75 -16.15
N ARG A 53 14.84 8.48 -15.21
CA ARG A 53 16.18 9.11 -15.23
C ARG A 53 17.03 8.64 -16.40
N GLN A 54 16.99 7.34 -16.72
CA GLN A 54 17.71 6.77 -17.87
C GLN A 54 17.23 7.36 -19.20
N ALA A 55 15.93 7.69 -19.30
CA ALA A 55 15.35 8.39 -20.45
C ALA A 55 15.64 9.91 -20.49
N GLY A 56 16.39 10.45 -19.52
CA GLY A 56 16.68 11.88 -19.44
C GLY A 56 15.50 12.76 -19.00
N LEU A 57 14.42 12.16 -18.48
CA LEU A 57 13.21 12.85 -18.06
C LEU A 57 13.30 13.26 -16.58
N ARG A 58 12.64 14.37 -16.23
CA ARG A 58 12.57 14.86 -14.84
C ARG A 58 11.65 13.96 -14.01
N VAL A 59 12.20 13.33 -12.97
CA VAL A 59 11.40 12.55 -12.01
C VAL A 59 10.61 13.48 -11.09
N PRO A 60 9.29 13.27 -10.92
CA PRO A 60 8.51 13.98 -9.91
C PRO A 60 9.00 13.63 -8.50
N VAL A 61 9.21 14.64 -7.64
CA VAL A 61 9.54 14.41 -6.23
C VAL A 61 8.27 14.03 -5.49
N TYR A 62 8.21 12.80 -4.98
CA TYR A 62 7.18 12.37 -4.06
C TYR A 62 7.77 12.28 -2.64
N SER A 63 7.23 13.08 -1.72
CA SER A 63 7.53 12.96 -0.28
C SER A 63 6.53 12.00 0.36
N GLY A 64 6.91 10.75 0.57
CA GLY A 64 6.05 9.81 1.27
C GLY A 64 6.61 8.40 1.35
N LEU A 65 6.87 7.96 2.59
CA LEU A 65 7.16 6.59 3.02
C LEU A 65 8.60 6.06 2.83
N LEU A 66 9.50 6.46 3.74
CA LEU A 66 10.57 5.58 4.21
C LEU A 66 10.22 5.10 5.62
N ALA A 67 9.29 4.16 5.73
CA ALA A 67 9.20 3.35 6.93
C ALA A 67 10.38 2.37 6.90
N LYS A 68 11.47 2.69 7.62
CA LYS A 68 12.71 1.89 7.63
C LYS A 68 12.55 0.46 8.18
N ASN A 69 11.34 0.03 8.59
CA ASN A 69 11.07 -1.27 9.21
C ASN A 69 9.80 -1.94 8.62
N GLY A 70 9.74 -2.13 7.31
CA GLY A 70 8.74 -2.98 6.67
C GLY A 70 9.07 -4.47 6.86
N PRO A 71 8.08 -5.37 7.03
CA PRO A 71 8.34 -6.81 7.19
C PRO A 71 9.15 -7.38 6.01
N ARG A 72 10.13 -8.24 6.32
CA ARG A 72 11.10 -8.79 5.34
C ARG A 72 10.46 -9.46 4.12
N TRP A 73 9.22 -9.96 4.23
CA TRP A 73 8.51 -10.55 3.09
C TRP A 73 8.16 -9.54 1.99
N ALA A 74 8.02 -8.24 2.30
CA ALA A 74 7.69 -7.22 1.32
C ALA A 74 8.80 -6.99 0.28
N TRP A 75 10.03 -7.41 0.60
CA TRP A 75 11.20 -7.26 -0.27
C TRP A 75 11.46 -8.49 -1.16
N ASN A 76 10.80 -9.62 -0.93
CA ASN A 76 11.10 -10.91 -1.56
C ASN A 76 10.10 -11.34 -2.67
N LEU A 77 9.21 -10.46 -3.13
CA LEU A 77 8.25 -10.75 -4.21
C LEU A 77 8.70 -10.19 -5.58
N LEU A 78 10.01 -10.24 -5.85
CA LEU A 78 10.61 -10.03 -7.17
C LEU A 78 11.29 -11.31 -7.66
#